data_AF-A0A3M5KEV0-F1
#
_entry.id   AF-A0A3M5KEV0-F1
#
_cell.length_a   1.000
_cell.length_b   1.000
_cell.length_c   1.000
_cell.angle_alpha   90.00
_cell.angle_beta   90.00
_cell.angle_gamma   90.00
#
_symmetry.space_group_name_H-M   'P 1'
#
loop_
_entity.id
_entity.type
_entity.pdbx_description
1 polymer ?
#
loop_
_entity_poly.entity_id
_entity_poly.type
_entity_poly.pdbx_seq_one_letter_code
_entity_poly.pdbx_strand_id
1 'polypeptide(L)'
;MILRKLNLAPRSTLCFGMFCLIIVALGLLSLRQASILNEAEKFIEGNVLPSVKLLGAIDREFVGIRGNNARLRNPIEPQERKTKALNDIQQARSLITNYANALGKLIVTPQGRKAFDELTKANANYQINQDAYLTSVAAGYLEKAVAISNNEMKSAADKVEDSLKNLIIVNEGKAQKAGESADNAYDQTL
;
A
#
# COMPACT_ATOMS: atom_id res chain seq x y z
N MET A 1 -7.84 -63.03 -16.55
CA MET A 1 -7.87 -63.69 -17.89
C MET A 1 -8.81 -63.01 -18.92
N ILE A 2 -9.35 -61.81 -18.67
CA ILE A 2 -10.23 -61.09 -19.63
C ILE A 2 -9.42 -60.29 -20.67
N LEU A 3 -8.27 -59.73 -20.30
CA LEU A 3 -7.43 -58.96 -21.23
C LEU A 3 -6.89 -59.79 -22.40
N ARG A 4 -6.75 -61.12 -22.27
CA ARG A 4 -6.15 -62.00 -23.30
C ARG A 4 -7.11 -62.39 -24.43
N LYS A 5 -8.41 -62.06 -24.31
CA LYS A 5 -9.45 -62.38 -25.30
C LYS A 5 -9.83 -61.20 -26.22
N LEU A 6 -9.17 -60.04 -26.08
CA LEU A 6 -9.42 -58.86 -26.91
C LEU A 6 -8.47 -58.84 -28.13
N ASN A 7 -9.02 -58.64 -29.34
CA ASN A 7 -8.26 -58.41 -30.57
C ASN A 7 -7.28 -57.23 -30.41
N LEU A 8 -6.25 -57.13 -31.25
CA LEU A 8 -5.22 -56.06 -31.16
C LEU A 8 -5.84 -54.65 -31.14
N ALA A 9 -6.88 -54.41 -31.95
CA ALA A 9 -7.52 -53.10 -32.09
C ALA A 9 -8.14 -52.55 -30.78
N PRO A 10 -9.05 -53.26 -30.08
CA PRO A 10 -9.66 -52.72 -28.86
C PRO A 10 -8.69 -52.57 -27.67
N ARG A 11 -7.59 -53.32 -27.63
CA ARG A 11 -6.52 -53.11 -26.63
C ARG A 11 -5.82 -51.76 -26.82
N SER A 12 -5.48 -51.41 -28.07
CA SER A 12 -4.83 -50.13 -28.38
C SER A 12 -5.76 -48.93 -28.14
N THR A 13 -7.05 -49.06 -28.45
CA THR A 13 -8.05 -47.99 -28.17
C THR A 13 -8.20 -47.73 -26.68
N LEU A 14 -8.17 -48.76 -25.83
CA LEU A 14 -8.25 -48.59 -24.38
C LEU A 14 -7.04 -47.82 -23.84
N CYS A 15 -5.83 -48.20 -24.25
CA CYS A 15 -4.60 -47.50 -23.86
C CYS A 15 -4.60 -46.04 -24.35
N PHE A 16 -4.99 -45.82 -25.61
CA PHE A 16 -5.07 -44.47 -26.19
C PHE A 16 -6.13 -43.60 -25.50
N GLY A 17 -7.31 -44.15 -25.21
CA GLY A 17 -8.36 -43.46 -24.46
C GLY A 17 -7.90 -43.06 -23.05
N MET A 18 -7.14 -43.93 -22.38
CA MET A 18 -6.53 -43.61 -21.08
C MET A 18 -5.53 -42.45 -21.18
N PHE A 19 -4.66 -42.43 -22.21
CA PHE A 19 -3.75 -41.30 -22.44
C PHE A 19 -4.51 -40.00 -22.72
N CYS A 20 -5.56 -40.04 -23.55
CA CYS A 20 -6.40 -38.87 -23.79
C CYS A 20 -7.03 -38.34 -22.50
N LEU A 21 -7.53 -39.22 -21.62
CA LEU A 21 -8.09 -38.81 -20.33
C LEU A 21 -7.04 -38.14 -19.44
N ILE A 22 -5.81 -38.69 -19.39
CA ILE A 22 -4.70 -38.08 -18.63
C ILE A 22 -4.38 -36.69 -19.18
N ILE A 23 -4.29 -36.53 -20.50
CA ILE A 23 -4.00 -35.23 -21.14
C ILE A 23 -5.12 -34.22 -20.82
N VAL A 24 -6.39 -34.63 -20.89
CA VAL A 24 -7.52 -33.75 -20.54
C VAL A 24 -7.46 -33.35 -19.06
N ALA A 25 -7.19 -34.29 -18.16
CA ALA A 25 -7.05 -34.00 -16.74
C ALA A 25 -5.91 -33.00 -16.48
N LEU A 26 -4.74 -33.19 -17.11
CA LEU A 26 -3.62 -32.26 -17.03
C LEU A 26 -4.00 -30.88 -17.58
N GLY A 27 -4.67 -30.82 -18.74
CA GLY A 27 -5.14 -29.56 -19.32
C GLY A 27 -6.07 -28.78 -18.38
N LEU A 28 -7.00 -29.48 -17.71
CA LEU A 28 -7.91 -28.86 -16.73
C LEU A 28 -7.16 -28.34 -15.49
N LEU A 29 -6.18 -29.08 -14.98
CA LEU A 29 -5.34 -28.65 -13.85
C LEU A 29 -4.52 -27.41 -14.22
N SER A 30 -3.88 -27.41 -15.40
CA SER A 30 -3.11 -26.27 -15.90
C SER A 30 -3.97 -25.01 -16.07
N LEU A 31 -5.21 -25.15 -16.59
CA LEU A 31 -6.13 -24.02 -16.71
C LEU A 31 -6.53 -23.45 -15.34
N ARG A 32 -6.77 -24.31 -14.35
CA ARG A 32 -7.08 -23.87 -12.98
C ARG A 32 -5.91 -23.07 -12.37
N GLN A 33 -4.67 -23.53 -12.54
CA GLN A 33 -3.49 -22.83 -12.03
C GLN A 33 -3.31 -21.46 -12.70
N ALA A 34 -3.43 -21.42 -14.03
CA ALA A 34 -3.35 -20.17 -14.76
C ALA A 34 -4.41 -19.16 -14.29
N SER A 35 -5.60 -19.62 -13.92
CA SER A 35 -6.65 -18.78 -13.33
C SER A 35 -6.23 -18.20 -11.98
N ILE A 36 -5.72 -19.03 -11.06
CA ILE A 36 -5.31 -18.59 -9.71
C ILE A 36 -4.15 -17.59 -9.81
N LEU A 37 -3.16 -17.86 -10.66
CA LEU A 37 -2.03 -16.97 -10.87
C LEU A 37 -2.48 -15.62 -11.45
N ASN A 38 -3.35 -15.63 -12.45
CA ASN A 38 -3.91 -14.42 -13.06
C ASN A 38 -4.74 -13.59 -12.05
N GLU A 39 -5.47 -14.23 -11.14
CA GLU A 39 -6.19 -13.54 -10.06
C GLU A 39 -5.22 -12.88 -9.07
N ALA A 40 -4.16 -13.58 -8.66
CA ALA A 40 -3.13 -13.02 -7.80
C ALA A 40 -2.40 -11.84 -8.44
N GLU A 41 -2.03 -11.96 -9.73
CA GLU A 41 -1.40 -10.90 -10.51
C GLU A 41 -2.27 -9.65 -10.58
N LYS A 42 -3.55 -9.80 -10.96
CA LYS A 42 -4.51 -8.68 -11.01
C LYS A 42 -4.71 -8.03 -9.66
N PHE A 43 -4.70 -8.79 -8.58
CA PHE A 43 -4.81 -8.24 -7.24
C PHE A 43 -3.55 -7.42 -6.87
N ILE A 44 -2.37 -7.92 -7.21
CA ILE A 44 -1.11 -7.19 -6.98
C ILE A 44 -1.09 -5.89 -7.80
N GLU A 45 -1.39 -5.95 -9.08
CA GLU A 45 -1.38 -4.81 -10.00
C GLU A 45 -2.48 -3.79 -9.66
N GLY A 46 -3.69 -4.25 -9.36
CA GLY A 46 -4.87 -3.41 -9.17
C GLY A 46 -5.06 -2.89 -7.74
N ASN A 47 -4.46 -3.53 -6.73
CA ASN A 47 -4.65 -3.17 -5.32
C ASN A 47 -3.35 -2.90 -4.58
N VAL A 48 -2.43 -3.86 -4.58
CA VAL A 48 -1.23 -3.81 -3.72
C VAL A 48 -0.26 -2.72 -4.19
N LEU A 49 0.17 -2.78 -5.45
CA LEU A 49 1.17 -1.86 -5.99
C LEU A 49 0.69 -0.39 -6.00
N PRO A 50 -0.55 -0.08 -6.40
CA PRO A 50 -1.06 1.28 -6.30
C PRO A 50 -1.14 1.76 -4.84
N SER A 51 -1.49 0.89 -3.89
CA SER A 51 -1.50 1.23 -2.46
C SER A 51 -0.11 1.62 -1.95
N VAL A 52 0.92 0.84 -2.29
CA VAL A 52 2.32 1.17 -1.93
C VAL A 52 2.75 2.51 -2.53
N LYS A 53 2.43 2.76 -3.82
CA LYS A 53 2.74 4.02 -4.49
C LYS A 53 2.09 5.22 -3.79
N LEU A 54 0.83 5.11 -3.41
CA LEU A 54 0.09 6.17 -2.70
C LEU A 54 0.63 6.40 -1.29
N LEU A 55 0.96 5.35 -0.56
CA LEU A 55 1.59 5.44 0.77
C LEU A 55 2.94 6.17 0.69
N GLY A 56 3.78 5.82 -0.29
CA GLY A 56 5.06 6.51 -0.50
C GLY A 56 4.90 7.97 -0.96
N ALA A 57 3.82 8.28 -1.69
CA ALA A 57 3.50 9.67 -2.03
C ALA A 57 3.09 10.47 -0.80
N ILE A 58 2.26 9.90 0.09
CA ILE A 58 1.89 10.53 1.36
C ILE A 58 3.14 10.78 2.22
N ASP A 59 4.04 9.79 2.33
CA ASP A 59 5.30 9.94 3.07
C ASP A 59 6.14 11.13 2.56
N ARG A 60 6.34 11.18 1.24
CA ARG A 60 7.12 12.24 0.58
C ARG A 60 6.55 13.63 0.87
N GLU A 61 5.24 13.81 0.69
CA GLU A 61 4.59 15.10 0.96
C GLU A 61 4.67 15.46 2.45
N PHE A 62 4.53 14.48 3.34
CA PHE A 62 4.62 14.70 4.78
C PHE A 62 6.03 15.14 5.22
N VAL A 63 7.08 14.49 4.70
CA VAL A 63 8.47 14.90 4.90
C VAL A 63 8.73 16.29 4.31
N GLY A 64 8.16 16.58 3.13
CA GLY A 64 8.21 17.90 2.49
C GLY A 64 7.63 19.00 3.38
N ILE A 65 6.50 18.73 4.03
CA ILE A 65 5.91 19.64 5.02
C ILE A 65 6.89 19.92 6.16
N ARG A 66 7.54 18.89 6.73
CA ARG A 66 8.52 19.07 7.83
C ARG A 66 9.70 19.94 7.42
N GLY A 67 10.22 19.75 6.20
CA GLY A 67 11.29 20.57 5.64
C GLY A 67 10.88 22.04 5.45
N ASN A 68 9.68 22.29 4.92
CA ASN A 68 9.17 23.65 4.75
C ASN A 68 8.83 24.34 6.07
N ASN A 69 8.36 23.60 7.09
CA ASN A 69 8.20 24.13 8.44
C ASN A 69 9.54 24.65 8.99
N ALA A 70 10.63 23.90 8.81
CA ALA A 70 11.97 24.33 9.23
C ALA A 70 12.43 25.62 8.53
N ARG A 71 12.12 25.79 7.23
CA ARG A 71 12.38 27.04 6.49
C ARG A 71 11.59 28.21 7.06
N LEU A 72 10.32 28.02 7.40
CA LEU A 72 9.46 29.08 7.92
C LEU A 72 9.95 29.68 9.25
N ARG A 73 10.45 28.84 10.18
CA ARG A 73 11.03 29.33 11.45
C ARG A 73 12.42 29.92 11.33
N ASN A 74 13.10 29.73 10.21
CA ASN A 74 14.48 30.19 10.05
C ASN A 74 14.51 31.74 9.94
N PRO A 75 15.17 32.45 10.88
CA PRO A 75 15.15 33.91 10.89
C PRO A 75 15.87 34.53 9.70
N ILE A 76 16.88 33.86 9.15
CA ILE A 76 17.67 34.34 8.00
C ILE A 76 17.11 33.92 6.64
N GLU A 77 15.99 33.18 6.61
CA GLU A 77 15.37 32.75 5.36
C GLU A 77 14.72 33.97 4.65
N PRO A 78 15.04 34.22 3.36
CA PRO A 78 14.44 35.28 2.57
C PRO A 78 12.92 35.18 2.53
N GLN A 79 12.24 36.33 2.52
CA GLN A 79 10.77 36.37 2.57
C GLN A 79 10.12 35.62 1.40
N GLU A 80 10.68 35.72 0.19
CA GLU A 80 10.21 34.97 -0.98
C GLU A 80 10.24 33.45 -0.75
N ARG A 81 11.33 32.93 -0.17
CA ARG A 81 11.45 31.51 0.16
C ARG A 81 10.48 31.08 1.25
N LYS A 82 10.19 31.95 2.23
CA LYS A 82 9.15 31.71 3.25
C LYS A 82 7.75 31.64 2.62
N THR A 83 7.42 32.59 1.75
CA THR A 83 6.13 32.58 1.02
C THR A 83 5.97 31.30 0.20
N LYS A 84 7.02 30.90 -0.53
CA LYS A 84 7.01 29.63 -1.28
C LYS A 84 6.83 28.42 -0.35
N ALA A 85 7.55 28.37 0.78
CA ALA A 85 7.44 27.27 1.72
C ALA A 85 6.02 27.13 2.31
N LEU A 86 5.33 28.24 2.57
CA LEU A 86 3.93 28.23 3.02
C LEU A 86 2.98 27.68 1.94
N ASN A 87 3.16 28.10 0.69
CA ASN A 87 2.38 27.59 -0.43
C ASN A 87 2.63 26.08 -0.64
N ASP A 88 3.89 25.66 -0.60
CA ASP A 88 4.28 24.25 -0.73
C ASP A 88 3.65 23.40 0.40
N ILE A 89 3.55 23.90 1.63
CA ILE A 89 2.86 23.22 2.74
C ILE A 89 1.37 23.03 2.44
N GLN A 90 0.69 24.09 1.97
CA GLN A 90 -0.74 24.02 1.66
C GLN A 90 -1.00 23.04 0.50
N GLN A 91 -0.14 23.06 -0.52
CA GLN A 91 -0.21 22.11 -1.63
C GLN A 91 0.00 20.67 -1.15
N ALA A 92 1.03 20.42 -0.34
CA ALA A 92 1.31 19.09 0.21
C ALA A 92 0.14 18.56 1.05
N ARG A 93 -0.50 19.40 1.88
CA ARG A 93 -1.71 19.00 2.64
C ARG A 93 -2.87 18.58 1.72
N SER A 94 -3.08 19.29 0.62
CA SER A 94 -4.09 18.95 -0.39
C SER A 94 -3.74 17.63 -1.09
N LEU A 95 -2.48 17.45 -1.49
CA LEU A 95 -2.00 16.22 -2.10
C LEU A 95 -2.15 15.01 -1.18
N ILE A 96 -1.77 15.12 0.10
CA ILE A 96 -1.96 14.07 1.11
C ILE A 96 -3.44 13.69 1.20
N THR A 97 -4.35 14.66 1.22
CA THR A 97 -5.80 14.41 1.25
C THR A 97 -6.25 13.63 0.01
N ASN A 98 -5.79 14.03 -1.18
CA ASN A 98 -6.14 13.38 -2.43
C ASN A 98 -5.59 11.94 -2.51
N TYR A 99 -4.34 11.73 -2.09
CA TYR A 99 -3.73 10.41 -2.03
C TYR A 99 -4.41 9.52 -0.99
N ALA A 100 -4.77 10.05 0.18
CA ALA A 100 -5.53 9.32 1.20
C ALA A 100 -6.91 8.91 0.67
N ASN A 101 -7.62 9.80 -0.04
CA ASN A 101 -8.90 9.48 -0.67
C ASN A 101 -8.78 8.38 -1.73
N ALA A 102 -7.73 8.41 -2.55
CA ALA A 102 -7.46 7.36 -3.53
C ALA A 102 -7.12 6.03 -2.83
N LEU A 103 -6.27 6.07 -1.81
CA LEU A 103 -5.86 4.90 -1.03
C LEU A 103 -7.06 4.26 -0.33
N GLY A 104 -7.97 5.07 0.23
CA GLY A 104 -9.18 4.60 0.91
C GLY A 104 -10.08 3.70 0.04
N LYS A 105 -10.01 3.83 -1.30
CA LYS A 105 -10.73 2.97 -2.26
C LYS A 105 -10.06 1.61 -2.45
N LEU A 106 -8.78 1.48 -2.14
CA LEU A 106 -8.00 0.25 -2.24
C LEU A 106 -8.00 -0.54 -0.92
N ILE A 107 -8.55 0.02 0.16
CA ILE A 107 -8.65 -0.65 1.44
C ILE A 107 -9.83 -1.65 1.44
N VAL A 108 -9.49 -2.93 1.25
CA VAL A 108 -10.44 -4.05 1.12
C VAL A 108 -10.53 -4.98 2.34
N THR A 109 -9.79 -4.71 3.41
CA THR A 109 -9.71 -5.57 4.61
C THR A 109 -10.06 -4.79 5.88
N PRO A 110 -10.68 -5.41 6.90
CA PRO A 110 -10.95 -4.76 8.19
C PRO A 110 -9.70 -4.24 8.90
N GLN A 111 -8.61 -5.01 8.91
CA GLN A 111 -7.33 -4.58 9.48
C GLN A 111 -6.76 -3.35 8.75
N GLY A 112 -6.78 -3.37 7.42
CA GLY A 112 -6.40 -2.23 6.60
C GLY A 112 -7.27 -0.99 6.84
N ARG A 113 -8.58 -1.16 7.06
CA ARG A 113 -9.49 -0.05 7.40
C ARG A 113 -9.09 0.59 8.73
N LYS A 114 -8.88 -0.23 9.76
CA LYS A 114 -8.43 0.24 11.07
C LYS A 114 -7.11 1.02 10.97
N ALA A 115 -6.10 0.47 10.30
CA ALA A 115 -4.80 1.13 10.15
C ALA A 115 -4.89 2.43 9.31
N PHE A 116 -5.75 2.47 8.30
CA PHE A 116 -6.02 3.68 7.52
C PHE A 116 -6.71 4.77 8.34
N ASP A 117 -7.67 4.40 9.19
CA ASP A 117 -8.36 5.34 10.07
C ASP A 117 -7.40 5.91 11.12
N GLU A 118 -6.48 5.08 11.66
CA GLU A 118 -5.40 5.50 12.55
C GLU A 118 -4.47 6.53 11.89
N LEU A 119 -4.01 6.27 10.66
CA LEU A 119 -3.20 7.22 9.88
C LEU A 119 -3.95 8.54 9.64
N THR A 120 -5.22 8.46 9.21
CA THR A 120 -6.04 9.66 8.95
C THR A 120 -6.19 10.51 10.20
N LYS A 121 -6.46 9.88 11.35
CA LYS A 121 -6.57 10.55 12.65
C LYS A 121 -5.23 11.16 13.09
N ALA A 122 -4.12 10.45 12.91
CA ALA A 122 -2.79 10.95 13.23
C ALA A 122 -2.45 12.19 12.40
N ASN A 123 -2.74 12.16 11.10
CA ASN A 123 -2.49 13.29 10.19
C ASN A 123 -3.36 14.51 10.55
N ALA A 124 -4.64 14.31 10.88
CA ALA A 124 -5.51 15.39 11.35
C ALA A 124 -4.97 16.04 12.64
N ASN A 125 -4.52 15.22 13.60
CA ASN A 125 -3.90 15.72 14.82
C ASN A 125 -2.60 16.50 14.55
N TYR A 126 -1.76 16.03 13.62
CA TYR A 126 -0.57 16.77 13.21
C TYR A 126 -0.92 18.12 12.59
N GLN A 127 -1.95 18.20 11.74
CA GLN A 127 -2.39 19.45 11.12
C GLN A 127 -2.81 20.50 12.17
N ILE A 128 -3.55 20.09 13.21
CA ILE A 128 -3.92 20.99 14.33
C ILE A 128 -2.67 21.59 15.00
N ASN A 129 -1.68 20.75 15.32
CA ASN A 129 -0.43 21.20 15.94
C ASN A 129 0.40 22.08 14.99
N GLN A 130 0.42 21.74 13.70
CA GLN A 130 1.07 22.54 12.68
C GLN A 130 0.40 23.91 12.52
N ASP A 131 -0.93 24.01 12.62
CA ASP A 131 -1.62 25.29 12.53
C ASP A 131 -1.21 26.22 13.68
N ALA A 132 -1.17 25.71 14.92
CA ALA A 132 -0.66 26.46 16.07
C ALA A 132 0.81 26.90 15.92
N TYR A 133 1.64 26.03 15.33
CA TYR A 133 3.01 26.35 14.96
C TYR A 133 3.09 27.48 13.93
N LEU A 134 2.34 27.38 12.82
CA LEU A 134 2.31 28.37 11.74
C LEU A 134 1.80 29.73 12.23
N THR A 135 0.77 29.74 13.09
CA THR A 135 0.30 30.98 13.75
C THR A 135 1.41 31.62 14.59
N SER A 136 2.17 30.83 15.35
CA SER A 136 3.26 31.35 16.18
C SER A 136 4.42 31.90 15.33
N VAL A 137 4.75 31.23 14.22
CA VAL A 137 5.75 31.72 13.26
C VAL A 137 5.31 33.03 12.61
N ALA A 138 4.05 33.11 12.15
CA ALA A 138 3.50 34.32 11.52
C ALA A 138 3.48 35.52 12.47
N ALA A 139 3.26 35.28 13.77
CA ALA A 139 3.29 36.32 14.81
C ALA A 139 4.71 36.71 15.26
N GLY A 140 5.77 36.07 14.73
CA GLY A 140 7.16 36.32 15.13
C GLY A 140 7.55 35.71 16.49
N TYR A 141 6.68 34.89 17.09
CA TYR A 141 6.94 34.22 18.38
C TYR A 141 7.80 32.97 18.19
N LEU A 142 9.07 33.15 17.82
CA LEU A 142 9.98 32.06 17.44
C LEU A 142 10.23 31.05 18.56
N GLU A 143 10.43 31.50 19.81
CA GLU A 143 10.62 30.59 20.95
C GLU A 143 9.40 29.67 21.16
N LYS A 144 8.20 30.25 21.07
CA LYS A 144 6.94 29.49 21.15
C LYS A 144 6.81 28.50 19.99
N ALA A 145 7.13 28.92 18.77
CA ALA A 145 7.12 28.04 17.60
C ALA A 145 8.11 26.88 17.75
N VAL A 146 9.30 27.13 18.30
CA VAL A 146 10.30 26.08 18.59
C VAL A 146 9.79 25.11 19.66
N ALA A 147 9.17 25.62 20.73
CA ALA A 147 8.58 24.78 21.78
C ALA A 147 7.49 23.84 21.21
N ILE A 148 6.55 24.38 20.43
CA ILE A 148 5.50 23.58 19.76
C ILE A 148 6.12 22.52 18.84
N SER A 149 7.13 22.94 18.04
CA SER A 149 7.81 22.06 17.09
C SER A 149 8.53 20.90 17.76
N ASN A 150 9.11 21.10 18.95
CA ASN A 150 9.92 20.09 19.63
C ASN A 150 9.08 19.15 20.51
N ASN A 151 7.87 19.54 20.87
CA ASN A 151 7.00 18.80 21.77
C ASN A 151 5.78 18.25 21.02
N GLU A 152 4.65 18.95 21.03
CA GLU A 152 3.36 18.44 20.58
C GLU A 152 3.38 18.08 19.10
N MET A 153 3.99 18.94 18.27
CA MET A 153 4.08 18.71 16.83
C MET A 153 5.04 17.55 16.49
N LYS A 154 6.13 17.38 17.26
CA LYS A 154 7.04 16.23 17.11
C LYS A 154 6.31 14.94 17.44
N SER A 155 5.65 14.86 18.60
CA SER A 155 4.90 13.67 19.00
C SER A 155 3.77 13.34 18.03
N ALA A 156 3.08 14.35 17.49
CA ALA A 156 2.08 14.16 16.46
C ALA A 156 2.68 13.63 15.15
N ALA A 157 3.87 14.09 14.77
CA ALA A 157 4.56 13.62 13.57
C ALA A 157 5.03 12.17 13.71
N ASP A 158 5.59 11.80 14.87
CA ASP A 158 6.00 10.43 15.16
C ASP A 158 4.80 9.47 15.02
N LYS A 159 3.61 9.88 15.48
CA LYS A 159 2.36 9.10 15.29
C LYS A 159 1.95 8.94 13.83
N VAL A 160 2.17 9.96 12.99
CA VAL A 160 1.90 9.85 11.54
C VAL A 160 2.85 8.83 10.92
N GLU A 161 4.15 8.93 11.21
CA GLU A 161 5.17 8.02 10.70
C GLU A 161 4.93 6.57 11.14
N ASP A 162 4.59 6.34 12.41
CA ASP A 162 4.28 5.01 12.93
C ASP A 162 3.02 4.42 12.30
N SER A 163 1.96 5.23 12.17
CA SER A 163 0.70 4.78 11.54
C SER A 163 0.91 4.48 10.06
N LEU A 164 1.76 5.25 9.37
CA LEU A 164 2.10 5.03 7.98
C LEU A 164 2.89 3.73 7.79
N LYS A 165 3.91 3.49 8.62
CA LYS A 165 4.66 2.22 8.64
C LYS A 165 3.75 1.03 8.91
N ASN A 166 2.85 1.14 9.89
CA ASN A 166 1.89 0.09 10.20
C ASN A 166 1.00 -0.23 8.98
N LEU A 167 0.50 0.79 8.27
CA LEU A 167 -0.34 0.56 7.09
C LEU A 167 0.45 -0.04 5.91
N ILE A 168 1.73 0.30 5.76
CA ILE A 168 2.63 -0.36 4.80
C ILE A 168 2.76 -1.85 5.13
N ILE A 169 3.06 -2.20 6.39
CA ILE A 169 3.17 -3.60 6.85
C ILE A 169 1.86 -4.37 6.60
N VAL A 170 0.70 -3.76 6.89
CA VAL A 170 -0.60 -4.37 6.61
C VAL A 170 -0.80 -4.60 5.11
N ASN A 171 -0.30 -3.70 4.26
CA ASN A 171 -0.37 -3.86 2.81
C ASN A 171 0.58 -4.94 2.28
N GLU A 172 1.80 -5.02 2.82
CA GLU A 172 2.77 -6.10 2.52
C GLU A 172 2.21 -7.47 2.88
N GLY A 173 1.56 -7.60 4.05
CA GLY A 173 0.91 -8.85 4.45
C GLY A 173 -0.19 -9.31 3.48
N LYS A 174 -0.86 -8.40 2.77
CA LYS A 174 -1.80 -8.76 1.69
C LYS A 174 -1.06 -9.31 0.46
N ALA A 175 0.05 -8.68 0.09
CA ALA A 175 0.89 -9.09 -1.03
C ALA A 175 1.43 -10.50 -0.79
N GLN A 176 1.94 -10.76 0.41
CA GLN A 176 2.46 -12.07 0.80
C GLN A 176 1.39 -13.16 0.71
N LYS A 177 0.18 -12.92 1.24
CA LYS A 177 -0.94 -13.89 1.14
C LYS A 177 -1.35 -14.19 -0.30
N ALA A 178 -1.31 -13.18 -1.18
CA ALA A 178 -1.57 -13.39 -2.61
C ALA A 178 -0.48 -14.27 -3.25
N GLY A 179 0.79 -14.05 -2.89
CA GLY A 179 1.91 -14.90 -3.30
C GLY A 179 1.79 -16.34 -2.79
N GLU A 180 1.55 -16.53 -1.50
CA GLU A 180 1.36 -17.86 -0.89
C GLU A 180 0.22 -18.64 -1.54
N SER A 181 -0.87 -17.97 -1.93
CA SER A 181 -1.98 -18.62 -2.62
C SER A 181 -1.60 -19.11 -4.02
N ALA A 182 -0.74 -18.36 -4.73
CA ALA A 182 -0.21 -18.75 -6.02
C ALA A 182 0.79 -19.91 -5.90
N ASP A 183 1.70 -19.86 -4.92
CA ASP A 183 2.68 -20.93 -4.66
C ASP A 183 2.00 -22.24 -4.28
N ASN A 184 1.01 -22.21 -3.37
CA ASN A 184 0.25 -23.41 -3.00
C ASN A 184 -0.50 -24.04 -4.19
N ALA A 185 -0.97 -23.23 -5.14
CA ALA A 185 -1.63 -23.74 -6.34
C ALA A 185 -0.64 -24.45 -7.29
N TYR A 186 0.63 -24.08 -7.24
CA TYR A 186 1.71 -24.71 -7.99
C TYR A 186 2.17 -26.01 -7.32
N ASP A 187 2.36 -26.01 -6.00
CA ASP A 187 2.91 -27.14 -5.23
C ASP A 187 1.95 -28.33 -5.11
N GLN A 188 0.63 -28.11 -5.11
CA GLN A 188 -0.38 -29.19 -5.04
C GLN A 188 -0.47 -30.07 -6.31
N THR A 189 0.39 -29.86 -7.30
CA THR A 189 0.40 -30.60 -8.57
C THR A 189 1.56 -31.57 -8.74
N LEU A 190 2.50 -31.62 -7.78
CA LEU A 190 3.56 -32.63 -7.69
C LEU A 190 3.09 -33.83 -6.86
#